data_AF-A0A1Y3EGJ4-F1
#
_entry.id   AF-A0A1Y3EGJ4-F1
#
_cell.length_a   1.000
_cell.length_b   1.000
_cell.length_c   1.000
_cell.angle_alpha   90.00
_cell.angle_beta   90.00
_cell.angle_gamma   90.00
#
_symmetry.space_group_name_H-M   'P 1'
#
loop_
_entity.id
_entity.type
_entity.pdbx_description
1 polymer ?
#
loop_
_entity_poly.entity_id
_entity_poly.type
_entity_poly.pdbx_seq_one_letter_code
_entity_poly.pdbx_strand_id
1 'polypeptide(L)'
;MLKEMGIQPNGIIGHSTGEMVAGYCDGCFSVEETILTAYYRGKLMMDAKFPLGGMAAVGMTAEEAESRLIRGVYVACHNAEDSISLSGEFAEVEKLVNELQKE
;
A
#
# COMPACT_ATOMS: atom_id res chain seq x y z
N MET A 1 -0.78 -17.73 16.51
CA MET A 1 0.41 -17.84 17.39
C MET A 1 0.34 -16.84 18.55
N LEU A 2 0.34 -15.52 18.32
CA LEU A 2 0.29 -14.53 19.42
C LEU A 2 -0.89 -14.72 20.38
N LYS A 3 -2.10 -14.95 19.83
CA LYS A 3 -3.31 -15.27 20.62
C LYS A 3 -3.15 -16.53 21.49
N GLU A 4 -2.55 -17.59 20.95
CA GLU A 4 -2.27 -18.84 21.69
C GLU A 4 -1.26 -18.63 22.81
N MET A 5 -0.35 -17.66 22.65
CA MET A 5 0.59 -17.23 23.68
C MET A 5 -0.04 -16.29 24.71
N GLY A 6 -1.34 -16.01 24.62
CA GLY A 6 -2.05 -15.08 25.51
C GLY A 6 -1.75 -13.60 25.27
N ILE A 7 -1.06 -13.26 24.18
CA ILE A 7 -0.72 -11.86 23.84
C ILE A 7 -1.91 -11.22 23.14
N GLN A 8 -2.38 -10.10 23.70
CA GLN A 8 -3.46 -9.27 23.13
C GLN A 8 -2.91 -7.89 22.79
N PRO A 9 -3.27 -7.31 21.62
CA PRO A 9 -2.85 -5.96 21.26
C PRO A 9 -3.58 -4.91 22.09
N ASN A 10 -2.89 -3.83 22.47
CA ASN A 10 -3.53 -2.62 22.98
C ASN A 10 -3.95 -1.64 21.88
N GLY A 11 -3.44 -1.84 20.66
CA GLY A 11 -3.76 -1.06 19.47
C GLY A 11 -3.39 -1.86 18.22
N ILE A 12 -4.12 -1.61 17.13
CA ILE A 12 -3.96 -2.31 15.86
C ILE A 12 -3.91 -1.27 14.76
N ILE A 13 -2.91 -1.37 13.88
CA ILE A 13 -2.79 -0.55 12.66
C ILE A 13 -2.58 -1.51 11.50
N GLY A 14 -3.40 -1.37 10.46
CA GLY A 14 -3.22 -2.05 9.18
C GLY A 14 -2.65 -1.08 8.16
N HIS A 15 -1.83 -1.57 7.24
CA HIS A 15 -1.34 -0.79 6.10
C HIS A 15 -1.85 -1.40 4.80
N SER A 16 -2.67 -0.66 4.05
CA SER A 16 -3.26 -1.11 2.78
C SER A 16 -3.96 -2.48 2.96
N THR A 17 -3.58 -3.50 2.19
CA THR A 17 -4.07 -4.89 2.32
C THR A 17 -3.98 -5.46 3.75
N GLY A 18 -3.05 -4.95 4.58
CA GLY A 18 -2.93 -5.33 5.99
C GLY A 18 -4.14 -4.99 6.85
N GLU A 19 -4.99 -4.03 6.44
CA GLU A 19 -6.21 -3.67 7.18
C GLU A 19 -7.21 -4.83 7.27
N MET A 20 -7.24 -5.73 6.29
CA MET A 20 -8.10 -6.92 6.37
C MET A 20 -7.68 -7.82 7.52
N VAL A 21 -6.37 -7.97 7.76
CA VAL A 21 -5.84 -8.73 8.90
C VAL A 21 -6.02 -7.95 10.21
N ALA A 22 -5.92 -6.62 10.18
CA ALA A 22 -6.26 -5.78 11.33
C ALA A 22 -7.71 -6.02 11.77
N GLY A 23 -8.66 -6.08 10.83
CA GLY A 23 -10.06 -6.40 11.09
C GLY A 23 -10.27 -7.80 11.70
N TYR A 24 -9.47 -8.79 11.29
CA TYR A 24 -9.44 -10.11 11.95
C TYR A 24 -8.91 -10.02 13.38
N CYS A 25 -7.81 -9.30 13.60
CA CYS A 25 -7.21 -9.12 14.91
C CYS A 25 -8.11 -8.36 15.89
N ASP A 26 -8.90 -7.41 15.39
CA ASP A 26 -9.90 -6.66 16.15
C ASP A 26 -11.19 -7.47 16.42
N GLY A 27 -11.39 -8.57 15.68
CA GLY A 27 -12.55 -9.44 15.82
C GLY A 27 -13.77 -9.02 14.99
N CYS A 28 -13.62 -7.99 14.14
CA CYS A 28 -14.64 -7.56 13.19
C CYS A 28 -14.83 -8.55 12.04
N PHE A 29 -13.76 -9.24 11.62
CA PHE A 29 -13.81 -10.32 10.63
C PHE A 29 -13.55 -11.68 11.26
N SER A 30 -14.29 -12.69 10.80
CA SER A 30 -13.87 -14.08 10.91
C SER A 30 -12.64 -14.35 10.03
N VAL A 31 -11.96 -15.47 10.29
CA VAL A 31 -10.85 -15.92 9.45
C VAL A 31 -11.30 -16.15 8.00
N GLU A 32 -12.52 -16.67 7.81
CA GLU A 32 -13.08 -16.94 6.48
C GLU A 32 -13.35 -15.64 5.72
N GLU A 33 -14.03 -14.67 6.34
CA GLU A 33 -14.28 -13.36 5.73
C GLU A 33 -12.98 -12.66 5.36
N THR A 34 -11.95 -12.75 6.20
CA THR A 34 -10.63 -12.16 5.95
C THR A 34 -9.99 -12.77 4.70
N ILE A 35 -9.98 -14.10 4.60
CA ILE A 35 -9.42 -14.83 3.44
C ILE A 35 -10.23 -14.54 2.18
N LEU A 36 -11.56 -14.58 2.25
CA LEU A 36 -12.43 -14.33 1.11
C LEU A 36 -12.31 -12.89 0.61
N THR A 37 -12.22 -11.91 1.51
CA THR A 37 -12.02 -10.50 1.15
C THR A 37 -10.68 -10.32 0.43
N ALA A 38 -9.60 -10.90 0.95
CA ALA A 38 -8.29 -10.85 0.30
C ALA A 38 -8.31 -11.53 -1.09
N TYR A 39 -8.95 -12.71 -1.18
CA TYR A 39 -9.09 -13.44 -2.43
C TYR A 39 -9.88 -12.66 -3.49
N TYR A 40 -11.09 -12.19 -3.15
CA TYR A 40 -11.93 -11.49 -4.11
C TYR A 40 -11.37 -10.12 -4.49
N ARG A 41 -10.72 -9.40 -3.57
CA ARG A 41 -10.01 -8.16 -3.88
C ARG A 41 -8.95 -8.40 -4.96
N GLY A 42 -8.07 -9.40 -4.76
CA GLY A 42 -7.04 -9.74 -5.73
C GLY A 42 -7.62 -10.25 -7.05
N LYS A 43 -8.62 -11.13 -6.99
CA LYS A 43 -9.30 -11.66 -8.17
C LYS A 43 -9.95 -10.57 -9.02
N LEU A 44 -10.69 -9.66 -8.41
CA LEU A 44 -11.34 -8.55 -9.13
C LEU A 44 -10.31 -7.61 -9.77
N MET A 45 -9.20 -7.33 -9.10
CA MET A 45 -8.10 -6.55 -9.69
C MET A 45 -7.52 -7.23 -10.94
N MET A 46 -7.34 -8.56 -10.91
CA MET A 46 -6.85 -9.34 -12.05
C MET A 46 -7.89 -9.40 -13.18
N ASP A 47 -9.15 -9.66 -12.86
CA ASP A 47 -10.25 -9.80 -13.82
C ASP A 47 -10.55 -8.49 -14.56
N ALA A 48 -10.36 -7.35 -13.89
CA ALA A 48 -10.57 -6.02 -14.45
C ALA A 48 -9.56 -5.63 -15.54
N LYS A 49 -8.41 -6.32 -15.65
CA LYS A 49 -7.37 -6.09 -16.67
C LYS A 49 -6.96 -4.62 -16.80
N PHE A 50 -6.65 -3.98 -15.67
CA PHE A 50 -6.14 -2.61 -15.67
C PHE A 50 -4.85 -2.50 -16.51
N PRO A 51 -4.57 -1.30 -17.07
CA PRO A 51 -3.26 -1.00 -17.64
C PRO A 51 -2.14 -1.28 -16.64
N LEU A 52 -0.92 -1.52 -17.15
CA LEU A 52 0.22 -1.80 -16.31
C LEU A 52 0.54 -0.58 -15.41
N GLY A 53 0.31 -0.74 -14.11
CA GLY A 53 0.68 0.22 -13.09
C GLY A 53 2.03 -0.10 -12.45
N GLY A 54 2.58 0.87 -11.74
CA GLY A 54 3.79 0.72 -10.94
C GLY A 54 3.63 1.39 -9.57
N MET A 55 4.38 0.90 -8.59
CA MET A 55 4.55 1.57 -7.30
C MET A 55 6.03 1.58 -6.92
N ALA A 56 6.49 2.64 -6.27
CA ALA A 56 7.86 2.77 -5.81
C ALA A 56 7.93 3.47 -4.46
N ALA A 57 8.66 2.90 -3.51
CA ALA A 57 9.00 3.59 -2.28
C ALA A 57 10.14 4.56 -2.55
N VAL A 58 10.00 5.81 -2.11
CA VAL A 58 11.00 6.86 -2.26
C VAL A 58 11.25 7.55 -0.92
N GLY A 59 12.52 7.86 -0.64
CA GLY A 59 12.95 8.53 0.58
C GLY A 59 12.83 10.04 0.44
N MET A 60 11.62 10.56 0.63
CA MET A 60 11.31 11.99 0.68
C MET A 60 9.99 12.22 1.43
N THR A 61 9.79 13.45 1.86
CA THR A 61 8.51 13.91 2.42
C THR A 61 7.42 13.98 1.35
N ALA A 62 6.16 14.02 1.76
CA ALA A 62 5.05 14.18 0.82
C ALA A 62 5.06 15.57 0.17
N GLU A 63 5.43 16.59 0.93
CA GLU A 63 5.53 17.99 0.49
C GLU A 63 6.62 18.17 -0.57
N GLU A 64 7.79 17.52 -0.41
CA GLU A 64 8.84 17.51 -1.43
C GLU A 64 8.34 16.87 -2.73
N ALA A 65 7.57 15.77 -2.60
CA ALA A 65 7.04 15.05 -3.75
C ALA A 65 6.03 15.88 -4.55
N GLU A 66 5.19 16.70 -3.92
CA GLU A 66 4.17 17.52 -4.61
C GLU A 66 4.76 18.37 -5.75
N SER A 67 5.94 18.94 -5.54
CA SER A 67 6.64 19.77 -6.54
C SER A 67 7.29 18.96 -7.67
N ARG A 68 7.45 17.64 -7.49
CA ARG A 68 8.17 16.71 -8.37
C ARG A 68 7.23 15.74 -9.09
N LEU A 69 5.96 15.66 -8.70
CA LEU A 69 4.99 14.77 -9.33
C LEU A 69 4.79 15.13 -10.81
N ILE A 70 4.77 14.10 -11.64
CA ILE A 70 4.39 14.19 -13.03
C ILE A 70 2.96 13.68 -13.23
N ARG A 71 2.32 14.09 -14.33
CA ARG A 71 0.94 13.68 -14.63
C ARG A 71 0.81 12.15 -14.63
N GLY A 72 -0.15 11.65 -13.86
CA GLY A 72 -0.42 10.20 -13.78
C GLY A 72 0.36 9.46 -12.71
N VAL A 73 1.20 10.16 -11.94
CA VAL A 73 1.86 9.65 -10.73
C VAL A 73 1.33 10.39 -9.51
N TYR A 74 1.07 9.65 -8.44
CA TYR A 74 0.49 10.16 -7.20
C TYR A 74 1.27 9.65 -5.99
N VAL A 75 1.28 10.44 -4.91
CA VAL A 75 1.63 9.93 -3.59
C VAL A 75 0.48 9.05 -3.11
N ALA A 76 0.75 7.74 -2.95
CA ALA A 76 -0.24 6.74 -2.59
C ALA A 76 -0.15 6.28 -1.14
N CYS A 77 1.03 6.35 -0.53
CA CYS A 77 1.23 6.00 0.88
C CYS A 77 2.21 6.97 1.54
N HIS A 78 1.90 7.36 2.78
CA HIS A 78 2.82 8.08 3.67
C HIS A 78 3.33 7.05 4.68
N ASN A 79 4.54 6.55 4.46
CA ASN A 79 5.09 5.44 5.25
C ASN A 79 5.81 5.96 6.51
N ALA A 80 6.49 7.10 6.39
CA ALA A 80 7.19 7.81 7.46
C ALA A 80 7.23 9.33 7.12
N GLU A 81 7.86 10.12 7.99
CA GLU A 81 8.06 11.56 7.76
C GLU A 81 8.84 11.82 6.46
N ASP A 82 9.84 10.99 6.16
CA ASP A 82 10.74 11.07 5.01
C ASP A 82 10.62 9.86 4.07
N SER A 83 9.47 9.17 4.08
CA SER A 83 9.25 8.02 3.22
C SER A 83 7.82 7.94 2.72
N ILE A 84 7.67 7.91 1.41
CA ILE A 84 6.39 7.77 0.72
C ILE A 84 6.42 6.64 -0.31
N SER A 85 5.24 6.22 -0.75
CA SER A 85 5.08 5.34 -1.92
C SER A 85 4.40 6.11 -3.05
N LEU A 86 5.05 6.16 -4.21
CA LEU A 86 4.46 6.63 -5.45
C LEU A 86 3.63 5.52 -6.09
N SER A 87 2.56 5.88 -6.80
CA SER A 87 1.75 4.96 -7.60
C SER A 87 1.24 5.65 -8.86
N GLY A 88 1.14 4.90 -9.96
CA GLY A 88 0.71 5.44 -11.24
C GLY A 88 0.86 4.46 -12.38
N GLU A 89 0.80 4.98 -13.61
CA GLU A 89 1.18 4.21 -14.80
C GLU A 89 2.66 3.81 -14.73
N PHE A 90 2.96 2.55 -15.07
CA PHE A 90 4.29 1.98 -14.87
C PHE A 90 5.40 2.82 -15.51
N ALA A 91 5.22 3.24 -16.77
CA ALA A 91 6.22 4.01 -17.50
C ALA A 91 6.50 5.38 -16.86
N GLU A 92 5.46 6.05 -16.34
CA GLU A 92 5.61 7.36 -15.69
C GLU A 92 6.26 7.22 -14.30
N VAL A 93 5.87 6.20 -13.53
CA VAL A 93 6.53 5.91 -12.23
C VAL A 93 8.01 5.58 -12.46
N GLU A 94 8.32 4.73 -13.43
CA GLU A 94 9.70 4.36 -13.77
C GLU A 94 10.52 5.57 -14.21
N LYS A 95 9.95 6.45 -15.04
CA LYS A 95 10.60 7.69 -15.47
C LYS A 95 10.93 8.59 -14.29
N LEU A 96 9.97 8.86 -13.40
CA LEU A 96 10.19 9.72 -12.24
C LEU A 96 11.24 9.12 -11.30
N VAL A 97 11.18 7.82 -11.01
CA VAL A 97 12.19 7.14 -10.18
C VAL A 97 13.59 7.26 -10.79
N ASN A 98 13.73 7.09 -12.12
CA ASN A 98 15.01 7.24 -12.80
C ASN A 98 15.55 8.69 -12.79
N GLU A 99 14.67 9.70 -12.72
CA GLU A 99 15.07 11.10 -12.54
C GLU A 99 15.57 11.33 -11.11
N LEU A 100 14.84 10.84 -10.10
CA LEU A 100 15.21 10.96 -8.68
C LEU A 100 16.54 10.27 -8.35
N GLN A 101 16.85 9.14 -8.99
CA GLN A 101 18.11 8.40 -8.75
C GLN A 101 19.38 9.09 -9.28
N LYS A 102 19.23 10.16 -10.07
CA LYS A 102 20.37 10.92 -10.62
C LYS A 102 20.84 12.03 -9.67
N GLU A 103 20.09 12.29 -8.60
CA GLU A 103 20.40 13.24 -7.53
C GLU A 103 21.29 12.60 -6.47
#